data_AF-I8V3K7-F1
#
_entry.id   AF-I8V3K7-F1
#
_cell.length_a   1.000
_cell.length_b   1.000
_cell.length_c   1.000
_cell.angle_alpha   90.00
_cell.angle_beta   90.00
_cell.angle_gamma   90.00
#
_symmetry.space_group_name_H-M   'P 1'
#
loop_
_entity.id
_entity.type
_entity.pdbx_description
1 polymer ?
#
loop_
_entity_poly.entity_id
_entity_poly.type
_entity_poly.pdbx_seq_one_letter_code
_entity_poly.pdbx_strand_id
1 'polypeptide(L)'
;MEEITEAIKSDIRISRVRQALEDFKNNCSPKNDLEITDYFYYHVAEHGTGHTYIFAVDYLALKEQKRENAPRQAVIYPDPLNPGRSIIRCYPGGAPSGAVQQRVNLYREGTEYLLIDGVRYPMTQRKKGEKMTKASHQSEQTAQSLFDKLPQITSRNYRDELNRLFQHLLTLTNSLCTDNLFVSPADKELITRYSDEVLKKLRNVEIEEEKLQFNLRQYGRAEQKEV
;
A
#
# COMPACT_ATOMS: atom_id res chain seq x y z
N MET A 1 -4.72 23.06 0.94
CA MET A 1 -3.38 22.45 1.13
C MET A 1 -3.46 21.07 1.78
N GLU A 2 -4.06 20.94 2.97
CA GLU A 2 -4.19 19.64 3.66
C GLU A 2 -4.99 18.62 2.86
N GLU A 3 -6.12 19.03 2.27
CA GLU A 3 -6.94 18.17 1.40
C GLU A 3 -6.13 17.59 0.22
N ILE A 4 -5.41 18.45 -0.52
CA ILE A 4 -4.54 18.04 -1.64
C ILE A 4 -3.47 17.06 -1.17
N THR A 5 -2.90 17.31 0.02
CA THR A 5 -1.85 16.46 0.60
C THR A 5 -2.38 15.06 0.90
N GLU A 6 -3.56 14.95 1.53
CA GLU A 6 -4.18 13.66 1.83
C GLU A 6 -4.64 12.93 0.57
N ALA A 7 -5.13 13.66 -0.43
CA ALA A 7 -5.47 13.11 -1.74
C ALA A 7 -4.24 12.49 -2.43
N ILE A 8 -3.13 13.22 -2.52
CA ILE A 8 -1.86 12.72 -3.09
C ILE A 8 -1.36 11.49 -2.33
N LYS A 9 -1.36 11.53 -0.99
CA LYS A 9 -0.96 10.36 -0.19
C LYS A 9 -1.86 9.16 -0.45
N SER A 10 -3.16 9.37 -0.61
CA SER A 10 -4.11 8.32 -0.96
C SER A 10 -3.79 7.71 -2.32
N ASP A 11 -3.57 8.55 -3.33
CA ASP A 11 -3.22 8.09 -4.68
C ASP A 11 -1.88 7.36 -4.72
N ILE A 12 -0.88 7.77 -3.92
CA ILE A 12 0.39 7.03 -3.76
C ILE A 12 0.15 5.64 -3.14
N ARG A 13 -0.75 5.54 -2.15
CA ARG A 13 -1.09 4.22 -1.56
C ARG A 13 -1.73 3.34 -2.62
N ILE A 14 -2.70 3.88 -3.36
CA ILE A 14 -3.40 3.16 -4.44
C ILE A 14 -2.40 2.72 -5.52
N SER A 15 -1.51 3.60 -5.95
CA SER A 15 -0.51 3.28 -6.98
C SER A 15 0.41 2.13 -6.55
N ARG A 16 0.83 2.11 -5.28
CA ARG A 16 1.66 1.03 -4.72
C ARG A 16 0.91 -0.29 -4.61
N VAL A 17 -0.36 -0.24 -4.22
CA VAL A 17 -1.23 -1.42 -4.16
C VAL A 17 -1.39 -2.03 -5.56
N ARG A 18 -1.64 -1.21 -6.57
CA ARG A 18 -1.70 -1.65 -7.98
C ARG A 18 -0.39 -2.27 -8.45
N GLN A 19 0.74 -1.61 -8.16
CA GLN A 19 2.06 -2.14 -8.48
C GLN A 19 2.29 -3.52 -7.84
N ALA A 20 2.01 -3.67 -6.55
CA ALA A 20 2.19 -4.95 -5.87
C ALA A 20 1.32 -6.07 -6.47
N LEU A 21 0.13 -5.72 -6.97
CA LEU A 21 -0.76 -6.67 -7.67
C LEU A 21 -0.23 -7.05 -9.06
N GLU A 22 0.29 -6.10 -9.83
CA GLU A 22 0.92 -6.38 -11.13
C GLU A 22 2.18 -7.23 -10.97
N ASP A 23 3.05 -6.86 -10.03
CA ASP A 23 4.24 -7.64 -9.70
C ASP A 23 3.86 -9.04 -9.22
N PHE A 24 2.77 -9.18 -8.47
CA PHE A 24 2.24 -10.47 -8.07
C PHE A 24 1.74 -11.28 -9.27
N LYS A 25 1.00 -10.66 -10.20
CA LYS A 25 0.52 -11.32 -11.43
C LYS A 25 1.68 -11.79 -12.31
N ASN A 26 2.75 -10.99 -12.42
CA ASN A 26 3.88 -11.26 -13.29
C ASN A 26 4.91 -12.23 -12.67
N ASN A 27 5.11 -12.19 -11.34
CA ASN A 27 6.10 -13.03 -10.64
C ASN A 27 5.49 -14.32 -10.06
N CYS A 28 4.16 -14.43 -9.96
CA CYS A 28 3.54 -15.72 -9.65
C CYS A 28 3.56 -16.61 -10.89
N SER A 29 4.54 -17.51 -10.92
CA SER A 29 4.44 -18.70 -11.75
C SER A 29 3.08 -19.38 -11.47
N PRO A 30 2.31 -19.78 -12.51
CA PRO A 30 0.99 -20.39 -12.39
C PRO A 30 1.00 -21.81 -11.75
N LYS A 31 1.95 -22.11 -10.88
CA LYS A 31 2.17 -23.42 -10.24
C LYS A 31 1.79 -23.48 -8.75
N ASN A 32 1.44 -22.37 -8.12
CA ASN A 32 0.96 -22.41 -6.73
C ASN A 32 -0.56 -22.51 -6.73
N ASP A 33 -1.06 -23.70 -6.41
CA ASP A 33 -2.48 -24.00 -6.23
C ASP A 33 -3.05 -23.39 -4.94
N LEU A 34 -2.50 -22.29 -4.42
CA LEU A 34 -2.95 -21.66 -3.18
C LEU A 34 -4.07 -20.64 -3.42
N GLU A 35 -5.04 -20.62 -2.52
CA GLU A 35 -6.15 -19.67 -2.53
C GLU A 35 -5.69 -18.31 -1.99
N ILE A 36 -5.96 -17.24 -2.76
CA ILE A 36 -5.66 -15.88 -2.35
C ILE A 36 -6.92 -15.25 -1.77
N THR A 37 -6.84 -14.82 -0.52
CA THR A 37 -7.89 -14.08 0.19
C THR A 37 -7.53 -12.60 0.22
N ASP A 38 -8.54 -11.73 0.04
CA ASP A 38 -8.40 -10.26 0.03
C ASP A 38 -7.24 -9.75 -0.83
N TYR A 39 -7.04 -10.39 -1.99
CA TYR A 39 -6.06 -10.03 -3.02
C TYR A 39 -4.58 -10.18 -2.65
N PHE A 40 -4.24 -10.14 -1.36
CA PHE A 40 -2.86 -10.04 -0.90
C PHE A 40 -2.42 -11.17 0.03
N TYR A 41 -3.33 -12.04 0.47
CA TYR A 41 -3.03 -12.99 1.53
C TYR A 41 -3.27 -14.44 1.11
N TYR A 42 -2.41 -15.33 1.60
CA TYR A 42 -2.70 -16.74 1.66
C TYR A 42 -3.26 -17.09 3.03
N HIS A 43 -4.26 -17.97 3.06
CA HIS A 43 -4.87 -18.43 4.30
C HIS A 43 -4.08 -19.59 4.92
N VAL A 44 -3.77 -19.45 6.20
CA VAL A 44 -3.13 -20.47 7.04
C VAL A 44 -4.23 -21.12 7.87
N ALA A 45 -4.68 -22.28 7.44
CA ALA A 45 -5.75 -23.00 8.09
C ALA A 45 -5.29 -23.54 9.46
N GLU A 46 -6.25 -23.68 10.38
CA GLU A 46 -6.07 -24.29 11.70
C GLU A 46 -5.08 -23.56 12.65
N HIS A 47 -4.55 -22.40 12.26
CA HIS A 47 -3.72 -21.59 13.15
C HIS A 47 -4.60 -20.65 14.01
N GLY A 48 -4.47 -20.77 15.33
CA GLY A 48 -5.18 -19.94 16.31
C GLY A 48 -6.70 -20.11 16.20
N THR A 49 -7.42 -19.03 15.89
CA THR A 49 -8.88 -19.03 15.66
C THR A 49 -9.28 -19.55 14.27
N GLY A 50 -8.33 -19.95 13.43
CA GLY A 50 -8.59 -20.34 12.04
C GLY A 50 -8.77 -19.16 11.09
N HIS A 51 -8.44 -17.94 11.52
CA HIS A 51 -8.49 -16.72 10.71
C HIS A 51 -7.09 -16.09 10.62
N THR A 52 -6.09 -16.90 10.30
CA THR A 52 -4.70 -16.46 10.19
C THR A 52 -4.28 -16.39 8.73
N TYR A 53 -3.60 -15.30 8.36
CA TYR A 53 -3.27 -15.01 6.97
C TYR A 53 -1.84 -14.51 6.84
N ILE A 54 -1.11 -15.01 5.86
CA ILE A 54 0.24 -14.54 5.53
C ILE A 54 0.19 -13.72 4.24
N PHE A 55 0.90 -12.61 4.20
CA PHE A 55 0.99 -11.82 2.98
C PHE A 55 1.67 -12.63 1.86
N ALA A 56 1.09 -12.64 0.68
CA ALA A 56 1.49 -13.53 -0.41
C ALA A 56 2.93 -13.29 -0.85
N VAL A 57 3.37 -12.03 -0.94
CA VAL A 57 4.77 -11.67 -1.23
C VAL A 57 5.73 -12.21 -0.17
N ASP A 58 5.34 -12.18 1.11
CA ASP A 58 6.18 -12.68 2.19
C ASP A 58 6.29 -14.20 2.13
N TYR A 59 5.18 -14.90 1.87
CA TYR A 59 5.15 -16.34 1.70
C TYR A 59 6.02 -16.80 0.52
N LEU A 60 5.93 -16.10 -0.61
CA LEU A 60 6.73 -16.41 -1.81
C LEU A 60 8.23 -16.20 -1.58
N ALA A 61 8.60 -15.29 -0.68
CA ALA A 61 9.99 -15.05 -0.28
C ALA A 61 10.51 -16.08 0.76
N LEU A 62 9.66 -16.94 1.32
CA LEU A 62 10.07 -17.98 2.26
C LEU A 62 10.87 -19.09 1.55
N LYS A 63 11.88 -19.58 2.25
CA LYS A 63 12.67 -20.73 1.83
C LYS A 63 12.04 -22.02 2.35
N GLU A 64 12.23 -23.09 1.59
CA GLU A 64 11.86 -24.43 2.06
C GLU A 64 12.69 -24.85 3.26
N GLN A 65 12.09 -25.60 4.18
CA GLN A 65 12.77 -26.15 5.34
C GLN A 65 13.84 -27.16 4.86
N LYS A 66 15.09 -26.71 4.88
CA LYS A 66 16.28 -27.51 4.61
C LYS A 66 17.32 -27.16 5.66
N ARG A 67 18.23 -28.09 5.96
CA ARG A 67 19.27 -27.91 6.99
C ARG A 67 20.16 -26.69 6.73
N GLU A 68 20.28 -26.29 5.46
CA GLU A 68 21.06 -25.13 4.98
C GLU A 68 20.31 -23.80 5.02
N ASN A 69 18.98 -23.81 5.18
CA ASN A 69 18.16 -22.60 5.15
C ASN A 69 17.90 -22.10 6.57
N ALA A 70 18.24 -20.83 6.82
CA ALA A 70 17.88 -20.15 8.06
C ALA A 70 16.37 -19.83 8.11
N PRO A 71 15.74 -19.84 9.30
CA PRO A 71 14.35 -19.45 9.46
C PRO A 71 14.16 -18.00 9.08
N ARG A 72 13.00 -17.66 8.50
CA ARG A 72 12.63 -16.26 8.31
C ARG A 72 11.91 -15.77 9.56
N GLN A 73 12.44 -14.72 10.20
CA GLN A 73 11.74 -14.08 11.30
C GLN A 73 10.51 -13.32 10.78
N ALA A 74 9.40 -13.49 11.47
CA ALA A 74 8.15 -12.82 11.18
C ALA A 74 7.42 -12.45 12.46
N VAL A 75 6.35 -11.67 12.30
CA VAL A 75 5.49 -11.25 13.39
C VAL A 75 4.04 -11.59 13.04
N ILE A 76 3.31 -12.10 14.04
CA ILE A 76 1.87 -12.29 14.00
C ILE A 76 1.22 -11.21 14.87
N TYR A 77 0.23 -10.53 14.31
CA TYR A 77 -0.52 -9.48 15.00
C TYR A 77 -2.00 -9.48 14.57
N PRO A 78 -2.92 -8.98 15.41
CA PRO A 78 -4.32 -8.85 15.03
C PRO A 78 -4.48 -7.81 13.90
N ASP A 79 -5.31 -8.11 12.90
CA ASP A 79 -5.63 -7.16 11.83
C ASP A 79 -6.32 -5.92 12.44
N PRO A 80 -5.76 -4.71 12.29
CA PRO A 80 -6.37 -3.49 12.80
C PRO A 80 -7.78 -3.22 12.26
N LEU A 81 -8.08 -3.73 11.07
CA LEU A 81 -9.39 -3.59 10.42
C LEU A 81 -10.36 -4.71 10.82
N ASN A 82 -9.84 -5.87 11.21
CA ASN A 82 -10.64 -7.07 11.53
C ASN A 82 -10.06 -7.77 12.77
N PRO A 83 -10.47 -7.41 13.99
CA PRO A 83 -9.86 -7.94 15.22
C PRO A 83 -9.93 -9.47 15.39
N GLY A 84 -10.87 -10.15 14.71
CA GLY A 84 -10.97 -11.61 14.68
C GLY A 84 -9.97 -12.31 13.77
N ARG A 85 -9.20 -11.54 12.98
CA ARG A 85 -8.20 -12.00 12.01
C ARG A 85 -6.80 -11.72 12.51
N SER A 86 -5.88 -12.65 12.28
CA SER A 86 -4.45 -12.48 12.53
C SER A 86 -3.67 -12.39 11.22
N ILE A 87 -2.72 -11.47 11.13
CA ILE A 87 -1.85 -11.26 9.97
C ILE A 87 -0.41 -11.63 10.33
N ILE A 88 0.24 -12.39 9.44
CA ILE A 88 1.64 -12.76 9.48
C ILE A 88 2.41 -11.88 8.48
N ARG A 89 3.47 -11.21 8.95
CA ARG A 89 4.34 -10.36 8.13
C ARG A 89 5.83 -10.61 8.39
N CYS A 90 6.61 -10.74 7.32
CA CYS A 90 8.07 -10.90 7.38
C CYS A 90 8.77 -9.52 7.36
N TYR A 91 8.95 -8.88 8.52
CA TYR A 91 9.65 -7.59 8.60
C TYR A 91 11.18 -7.76 8.63
N PRO A 92 11.94 -6.98 7.83
CA PRO A 92 13.40 -6.87 7.96
C PRO A 92 13.85 -5.91 9.09
N GLY A 93 12.93 -5.19 9.73
CA GLY A 93 13.25 -4.29 10.84
C GLY A 93 12.00 -3.96 11.66
N GLY A 94 12.15 -4.05 12.99
CA GLY A 94 11.25 -3.51 14.02
C GLY A 94 9.73 -3.57 13.78
N ALA A 95 9.07 -4.43 14.53
CA ALA A 95 7.63 -4.43 14.81
C ALA A 95 6.98 -3.02 14.87
N PRO A 96 5.81 -2.77 14.26
CA PRO A 96 5.04 -1.53 14.47
C PRO A 96 4.73 -1.34 15.96
N SER A 97 5.03 -0.16 16.50
CA SER A 97 4.87 0.10 17.94
C SER A 97 3.39 0.08 18.35
N GLY A 98 3.04 -0.66 19.42
CA GLY A 98 1.74 -0.54 20.10
C GLY A 98 0.78 -1.74 20.04
N ALA A 99 0.99 -2.74 19.16
CA ALA A 99 0.16 -3.95 19.12
C ALA A 99 0.85 -5.16 19.78
N VAL A 100 0.07 -6.01 20.47
CA VAL A 100 0.57 -7.31 20.98
C VAL A 100 1.01 -8.13 19.77
N GLN A 101 2.31 -8.43 19.74
CA GLN A 101 2.98 -9.02 18.59
C GLN A 101 3.70 -10.28 19.01
N GLN A 102 3.34 -11.39 18.37
CA GLN A 102 4.03 -12.66 18.55
C GLN A 102 5.13 -12.79 17.51
N ARG A 103 6.39 -12.84 17.95
CA ARG A 103 7.52 -13.13 17.06
C ARG A 103 7.59 -14.62 16.81
N VAL A 104 7.72 -15.00 15.54
CA VAL A 104 7.74 -16.40 15.10
C VAL A 104 8.80 -16.61 14.03
N ASN A 105 9.24 -17.85 13.90
CA ASN A 105 10.11 -18.30 12.81
C ASN A 105 9.29 -19.03 11.76
N LEU A 106 9.47 -18.66 10.50
CA LEU A 106 8.74 -19.23 9.37
C LEU A 106 9.65 -20.06 8.47
N TYR A 107 9.11 -21.21 8.07
CA TYR A 107 9.62 -22.01 6.95
C TYR A 107 8.48 -22.44 6.05
N ARG A 108 8.81 -22.76 4.80
CA ARG A 108 7.91 -23.41 3.87
C ARG A 108 8.17 -24.91 3.85
N GLU A 109 7.14 -25.74 3.80
CA GLU A 109 7.26 -27.16 3.48
C GLU A 109 6.36 -27.47 2.28
N GLY A 110 6.98 -27.62 1.10
CA GLY A 110 6.27 -27.71 -0.18
C GLY A 110 5.48 -26.44 -0.50
N THR A 111 4.36 -26.56 -1.19
CA THR A 111 3.38 -25.47 -1.36
C THR A 111 2.24 -25.56 -0.36
N GLU A 112 2.14 -26.67 0.36
CA GLU A 112 0.95 -27.07 1.08
C GLU A 112 0.98 -26.68 2.57
N TYR A 113 2.16 -26.41 3.14
CA TYR A 113 2.30 -26.15 4.56
C TYR A 113 3.23 -24.98 4.86
N LEU A 114 2.83 -24.21 5.86
CA LEU A 114 3.62 -23.18 6.51
C LEU A 114 4.01 -23.70 7.89
N LEU A 115 5.31 -23.64 8.21
CA LEU A 115 5.79 -23.97 9.54
C LEU A 115 5.98 -22.69 10.34
N ILE A 116 5.35 -22.63 11.51
CA ILE A 116 5.44 -21.53 12.47
C ILE A 116 6.09 -22.10 13.73
N ASP A 117 7.31 -21.65 14.03
CA ASP A 117 8.16 -22.18 15.10
C ASP A 117 8.32 -23.72 15.07
N GLY A 118 8.33 -24.28 13.86
CA GLY A 118 8.46 -25.72 13.62
C GLY A 118 7.14 -26.50 13.66
N VAL A 119 6.02 -25.87 14.03
CA VAL A 119 4.69 -26.47 13.96
C VAL A 119 4.11 -26.28 12.57
N ARG A 120 3.61 -27.37 11.97
CA ARG A 120 3.10 -27.42 10.60
C ARG A 120 1.63 -26.99 10.56
N TYR A 121 1.32 -26.01 9.73
CA TYR A 121 -0.04 -25.55 9.47
C TYR A 121 -0.39 -25.68 7.98
N PRO A 122 -1.56 -26.21 7.64
CA PRO A 122 -1.99 -26.36 6.25
C PRO A 122 -2.29 -25.00 5.62
N MET A 123 -1.88 -24.84 4.36
CA MET A 123 -2.24 -23.72 3.51
C MET A 123 -3.49 -24.07 2.71
N THR A 124 -4.45 -23.14 2.62
CA THR A 124 -5.65 -23.40 1.83
C THR A 124 -5.33 -23.44 0.34
N GLN A 125 -5.63 -24.59 -0.28
CA GLN A 125 -5.47 -24.82 -1.71
C GLN A 125 -6.76 -24.50 -2.47
N ARG A 126 -6.60 -24.08 -3.72
CA ARG A 126 -7.68 -23.99 -4.72
C ARG A 126 -8.14 -25.40 -5.04
N LYS A 127 -9.45 -25.60 -5.18
CA LYS A 127 -9.96 -26.89 -5.65
C LYS A 127 -9.56 -27.08 -7.12
N LYS A 128 -9.02 -28.25 -7.44
CA LYS A 128 -8.57 -28.63 -8.79
C LYS A 128 -9.74 -28.50 -9.78
N GLY A 129 -9.77 -27.43 -10.57
CA GLY A 129 -10.84 -27.12 -11.52
C GLY A 129 -11.57 -25.79 -11.27
N GLU A 130 -11.41 -25.16 -10.10
CA GLU A 130 -11.89 -23.80 -9.85
C GLU A 130 -10.89 -22.78 -10.44
N LYS A 131 -11.09 -22.40 -11.71
CA LYS A 131 -10.79 -21.01 -12.09
C LYS A 131 -11.66 -20.15 -11.18
N MET A 132 -11.06 -19.20 -10.44
CA MET A 132 -11.70 -18.30 -9.47
C MET A 132 -13.22 -18.25 -9.63
N THR A 133 -13.91 -19.12 -8.90
CA THR A 133 -15.36 -19.07 -8.82
C THR A 133 -15.75 -19.34 -7.39
N LYS A 134 -16.32 -18.29 -6.80
CA LYS A 134 -17.30 -18.33 -5.72
C LYS A 134 -16.72 -18.57 -4.33
N ALA A 135 -16.22 -17.47 -3.76
CA ALA A 135 -16.62 -17.12 -2.41
C ALA A 135 -18.13 -17.42 -2.27
N SER A 136 -18.46 -18.31 -1.35
CA SER A 136 -19.80 -18.40 -0.79
C SER A 136 -20.03 -17.10 -0.03
N HIS A 137 -20.50 -16.09 -0.76
CA HIS A 137 -21.52 -15.12 -0.44
C HIS A 137 -21.34 -13.91 -1.37
N GLN A 138 -22.17 -13.91 -2.42
CA GLN A 138 -22.62 -12.74 -3.18
C GLN A 138 -21.55 -11.84 -3.82
N SER A 139 -21.10 -12.21 -5.02
CA SER A 139 -21.33 -11.42 -6.25
C SER A 139 -20.44 -11.99 -7.35
N GLU A 140 -21.07 -12.51 -8.40
CA GLU A 140 -20.43 -12.80 -9.68
C GLU A 140 -19.75 -11.53 -10.17
N GLN A 141 -18.43 -11.54 -10.25
CA GLN A 141 -17.70 -10.51 -10.96
C GLN A 141 -16.33 -11.09 -11.33
N THR A 142 -16.21 -11.33 -12.64
CA THR A 142 -15.05 -11.74 -13.45
C THR A 142 -13.75 -11.16 -12.93
N ALA A 143 -12.62 -11.84 -13.12
CA ALA A 143 -11.30 -11.30 -12.76
C ALA A 143 -11.06 -9.87 -13.29
N GLN A 144 -11.68 -9.46 -14.42
CA GLN A 144 -11.75 -8.06 -14.86
C GLN A 144 -12.41 -7.10 -13.82
N SER A 145 -13.58 -7.45 -13.29
CA SER A 145 -14.32 -6.60 -12.35
C SER A 145 -13.80 -6.57 -10.91
N LEU A 146 -12.82 -7.42 -10.58
CA LEU A 146 -12.08 -7.33 -9.32
C LEU A 146 -11.08 -6.16 -9.35
N PHE A 147 -10.56 -5.81 -10.54
CA PHE A 147 -9.71 -4.63 -10.75
C PHE A 147 -10.52 -3.34 -10.93
N ASP A 148 -11.77 -3.44 -11.39
CA ASP A 148 -12.70 -2.29 -11.50
C ASP A 148 -13.12 -1.72 -10.13
N LYS A 149 -13.01 -2.50 -9.04
CA LYS A 149 -13.36 -2.07 -7.67
C LYS A 149 -12.21 -1.42 -6.90
N LEU A 150 -10.98 -1.42 -7.43
CA LEU A 150 -9.91 -0.67 -6.77
C LEU A 150 -10.23 0.82 -6.89
N PRO A 151 -10.10 1.62 -5.81
CA PRO A 151 -10.23 3.06 -5.91
C PRO A 151 -9.32 3.55 -7.03
N GLN A 152 -9.90 4.31 -7.95
CA GLN A 152 -9.15 4.83 -9.07
C GLN A 152 -8.22 5.92 -8.57
N ILE A 153 -7.00 5.95 -9.13
CA ILE A 153 -6.13 7.11 -8.93
C ILE A 153 -6.91 8.29 -9.47
N THR A 154 -7.08 9.30 -8.62
CA THR A 154 -7.91 10.45 -8.94
C THR A 154 -7.38 11.10 -10.22
N SER A 155 -8.24 11.41 -11.18
CA SER A 155 -7.86 12.13 -12.42
C SER A 155 -7.58 13.63 -12.17
N ARG A 156 -7.28 14.00 -10.93
CA ARG A 156 -7.13 15.38 -10.46
C ARG A 156 -5.76 15.89 -10.89
N ASN A 157 -5.73 17.07 -11.52
CA ASN A 157 -4.47 17.69 -11.89
C ASN A 157 -3.87 18.45 -10.69
N TYR A 158 -3.21 17.69 -9.80
CA TYR A 158 -2.56 18.25 -8.62
C TYR A 158 -1.53 19.33 -8.95
N ARG A 159 -0.82 19.21 -10.09
CA ARG A 159 0.18 20.18 -10.53
C ARG A 159 -0.44 21.56 -10.77
N ASP A 160 -1.57 21.60 -11.45
CA ASP A 160 -2.29 22.85 -11.73
C ASP A 160 -2.85 23.48 -10.46
N GLU A 161 -3.37 22.67 -9.54
CA GLU A 161 -3.89 23.17 -8.26
C GLU A 161 -2.79 23.73 -7.36
N LEU A 162 -1.64 23.06 -7.27
CA LEU A 162 -0.48 23.57 -6.54
C LEU A 162 0.03 24.87 -7.17
N ASN A 163 0.08 24.95 -8.51
CA ASN A 163 0.44 26.18 -9.21
C ASN A 163 -0.55 27.32 -8.91
N ARG A 164 -1.86 27.05 -8.89
CA ARG A 164 -2.88 28.06 -8.54
C ARG A 164 -2.72 28.54 -7.10
N LEU A 165 -2.45 27.64 -6.16
CA LEU A 165 -2.21 28.00 -4.75
C LEU A 165 -0.93 28.84 -4.59
N PHE A 166 0.13 28.49 -5.31
CA PHE A 166 1.36 29.27 -5.35
C PHE A 166 1.13 30.69 -5.88
N GLN A 167 0.44 30.82 -7.03
CA GLN A 167 0.12 32.13 -7.59
C GLN A 167 -0.79 32.94 -6.66
N HIS A 168 -1.79 32.32 -6.05
CA HIS A 168 -2.67 32.99 -5.09
C HIS A 168 -1.89 33.51 -3.88
N LEU A 169 -0.96 32.70 -3.33
CA LEU A 169 -0.11 33.12 -2.22
C LEU A 169 0.76 34.32 -2.61
N LEU A 170 1.40 34.28 -3.79
CA LEU A 170 2.21 35.41 -4.28
C LEU A 170 1.38 36.68 -4.46
N THR A 171 0.19 36.58 -5.06
CA THR A 171 -0.71 37.73 -5.24
C THR A 171 -1.16 38.30 -3.89
N LEU A 172 -1.52 37.45 -2.93
CA LEU A 172 -1.93 37.87 -1.59
C LEU A 172 -0.78 38.56 -0.84
N THR A 173 0.40 37.95 -0.84
CA THR A 173 1.58 38.50 -0.16
C THR A 173 1.99 39.84 -0.77
N ASN A 174 1.99 39.96 -2.10
CA ASN A 174 2.27 41.23 -2.76
C ASN A 174 1.20 42.27 -2.42
N SER A 175 -0.09 41.94 -2.56
CA SER A 175 -1.18 42.88 -2.23
C SER A 175 -1.11 43.40 -0.80
N LEU A 176 -0.77 42.54 0.17
CA LEU A 176 -0.64 42.93 1.57
C LEU A 176 0.63 43.74 1.86
N CYS A 177 1.75 43.42 1.21
CA CYS A 177 3.04 44.04 1.52
C CYS A 177 3.35 45.29 0.66
N THR A 178 2.93 45.33 -0.60
CA THR A 178 3.23 46.41 -1.55
C THR A 178 2.08 47.39 -1.71
N ASP A 179 0.86 46.89 -1.84
CA ASP A 179 -0.28 47.74 -2.24
C ASP A 179 -0.98 48.36 -1.02
N ASN A 180 -0.72 47.82 0.18
CA ASN A 180 -1.37 48.21 1.41
C ASN A 180 -0.51 49.19 2.22
N LEU A 181 -0.93 50.46 2.22
CA LEU A 181 -0.24 51.56 2.90
C LEU A 181 -0.35 51.53 4.43
N PHE A 182 -1.33 50.79 4.97
CA PHE A 182 -1.62 50.74 6.41
C PHE A 182 -0.89 49.61 7.16
N VAL A 183 -0.14 48.77 6.45
CA VAL A 183 0.57 47.64 7.07
C VAL A 183 1.91 48.12 7.60
N SER A 184 2.15 47.89 8.89
CA SER A 184 3.40 48.30 9.54
C SER A 184 4.59 47.48 9.01
N PRO A 185 5.84 48.00 9.06
CA PRO A 185 7.01 47.25 8.64
C PRO A 185 7.19 45.92 9.38
N ALA A 186 6.83 45.86 10.67
CA ALA A 186 6.89 44.64 11.47
C ALA A 186 5.88 43.59 10.98
N ASP A 187 4.66 44.01 10.62
CA ASP A 187 3.64 43.12 10.07
C ASP A 187 4.03 42.60 8.69
N LYS A 188 4.66 43.45 7.85
CA LYS A 188 5.21 43.01 6.54
C LYS A 188 6.24 41.90 6.70
N GLU A 189 7.13 42.04 7.68
CA GLU A 189 8.13 41.01 7.97
C GLU A 189 7.46 39.70 8.43
N LEU A 190 6.44 39.78 9.29
CA LEU A 190 5.70 38.62 9.76
C LEU A 190 4.93 37.92 8.64
N ILE A 191 4.24 38.67 7.78
CA ILE A 191 3.55 38.15 6.59
C ILE A 191 4.54 37.45 5.66
N THR A 192 5.73 38.03 5.46
CA THR A 192 6.77 37.44 4.60
C THR A 192 7.29 36.13 5.17
N ARG A 193 7.62 36.09 6.47
CA ARG A 193 8.04 34.85 7.15
C ARG A 193 6.98 33.76 7.07
N TYR A 194 5.71 34.11 7.28
CA TYR A 194 4.61 33.15 7.17
C TYR A 194 4.43 32.66 5.73
N SER A 195 4.52 33.55 4.75
CA SER A 195 4.51 33.20 3.32
C SER A 195 5.62 32.19 2.99
N ASP A 196 6.84 32.40 3.50
CA ASP A 196 7.97 31.48 3.31
C ASP A 196 7.71 30.10 3.93
N GLU A 197 7.08 30.02 5.10
CA GLU A 197 6.69 28.74 5.70
C GLU A 197 5.65 28.00 4.86
N VAL A 198 4.66 28.72 4.33
CA VAL A 198 3.64 28.13 3.44
C VAL A 198 4.29 27.66 2.13
N LEU A 199 5.27 28.40 1.59
CA LEU A 199 6.05 27.99 0.42
C LEU A 199 6.86 26.71 0.67
N LYS A 200 7.48 26.57 1.85
CA LYS A 200 8.17 25.33 2.24
C LYS A 200 7.20 24.15 2.29
N LYS A 201 6.00 24.35 2.85
CA LYS A 201 4.95 23.32 2.87
C LYS A 201 4.48 22.96 1.45
N LEU A 202 4.26 23.96 0.59
CA LEU A 202 3.93 23.77 -0.83
C LEU A 202 4.98 22.92 -1.54
N ARG A 203 6.27 23.22 -1.34
CA ARG A 203 7.37 22.46 -1.93
C ARG A 203 7.37 20.99 -1.50
N ASN A 204 7.07 20.70 -0.24
CA ASN A 204 6.97 19.32 0.23
C ASN A 204 5.83 18.55 -0.45
N VAL A 205 4.70 19.22 -0.70
CA VAL A 205 3.56 18.62 -1.41
C VAL A 205 3.87 18.42 -2.89
N GLU A 206 4.61 19.34 -3.53
CA GLU A 206 5.12 19.14 -4.89
C GLU A 206 6.00 17.90 -5.00
N ILE A 207 6.89 17.65 -4.03
CA ILE A 207 7.76 16.46 -4.03
C ILE A 207 6.93 15.17 -3.96
N GLU A 208 5.87 15.14 -3.15
CA GLU A 208 4.98 13.98 -3.10
C GLU A 208 4.18 13.81 -4.40
N GLU A 209 3.82 14.91 -5.09
CA GLU A 209 3.21 14.87 -6.42
C GLU A 209 4.19 14.28 -7.46
N GLU A 210 5.45 14.74 -7.49
CA GLU A 210 6.48 14.22 -8.39
C GLU A 210 6.70 12.72 -8.19
N LYS A 211 6.66 12.25 -6.94
CA LYS A 211 6.74 10.84 -6.58
C LYS A 211 5.51 10.04 -7.05
N LEU A 212 4.31 10.61 -6.98
CA LEU A 212 3.11 10.02 -7.57
C LEU A 212 3.25 9.89 -9.08
N GLN A 213 3.68 10.95 -9.77
CA GLN A 213 3.93 10.94 -11.22
C GLN A 213 5.01 9.92 -11.61
N PHE A 214 6.06 9.81 -10.82
CA PHE A 214 7.08 8.80 -11.03
C PHE A 214 6.49 7.39 -10.97
N ASN A 215 5.71 7.07 -9.92
CA ASN A 215 5.04 5.78 -9.80
C ASN A 215 4.13 5.54 -11.01
N LEU A 216 3.31 6.52 -11.39
CA LEU A 216 2.42 6.43 -12.55
C LEU A 216 3.17 6.18 -13.86
N ARG A 217 4.32 6.83 -14.09
CA ARG A 217 5.11 6.66 -15.33
C ARG A 217 5.82 5.31 -15.42
N GLN A 218 6.30 4.78 -14.30
CA GLN A 218 6.99 3.48 -14.29
C GLN A 218 6.02 2.34 -14.65
N TYR A 219 4.74 2.45 -14.29
CA TYR A 219 3.78 1.34 -14.40
C TYR A 219 2.64 1.59 -15.40
N GLY A 220 2.32 2.84 -15.74
CA GLY A 220 1.36 3.20 -16.81
C GLY A 220 1.81 2.79 -18.23
N ARG A 221 3.05 2.32 -18.40
CA ARG A 221 3.54 1.75 -19.66
C ARG A 221 3.05 0.32 -19.89
N ALA A 222 2.49 -0.35 -18.88
CA ALA A 222 1.93 -1.70 -19.01
C ALA A 222 0.57 -1.71 -19.73
N GLU A 223 -0.17 -0.59 -19.73
CA GLU A 223 -1.50 -0.50 -20.35
C GLU A 223 -1.47 -0.12 -21.85
N GLN A 224 -0.30 0.21 -22.44
CA GLN A 224 -0.21 0.64 -23.86
C GLN A 224 0.33 -0.41 -24.83
N LYS A 225 0.40 -1.70 -24.45
CA LYS A 225 0.74 -2.79 -25.37
C LYS A 225 -0.45 -3.69 -25.67
N GLU A 226 -1.53 -3.12 -26.18
CA GLU A 226 -2.46 -3.84 -27.05
C GLU A 226 -2.84 -2.93 -28.23
N VAL A 227 -2.12 -3.08 -29.34
CA VAL A 227 -2.59 -2.82 -30.71
C VAL A 227 -2.05 -3.96 -31.57
#